data_AF-A0A9D4QRN6-F1
#
_entry.id   AF-A0A9D4QRN6-F1
#
_cell.length_a   1.000
_cell.length_b   1.000
_cell.length_c   1.000
_cell.angle_alpha   90.00
_cell.angle_beta   90.00
_cell.angle_gamma   90.00
#
_symmetry.space_group_name_H-M   'P 1'
#
loop_
_entity.id
_entity.type
_entity.pdbx_description
1 polymer ?
#
loop_
_entity_poly.entity_id
_entity_poly.type
_entity_poly.pdbx_seq_one_letter_code
_entity_poly.pdbx_strand_id
1 'polypeptide(L)'
;MIDGQHMIDGQHVTDGQHVINGQQVTDCQHVINGQHMTDGQNVINGQNMTDGQHVINGKNMIDGQPVINGQHMIGGQHMIDGQHVTDGQHVINDQHMIDGQHVINGQNMTDGQHVINGQNMTDGQHVINGQHMTDGQHVINGQHMNEGHH
;
A
#
# COMPACT_ATOMS: atom_id res chain seq x y z
N MET A 1 -26.61 17.09 -1.37
CA MET A 1 -26.22 16.37 -0.15
C MET A 1 -27.41 15.52 0.25
N ILE A 2 -27.27 14.21 0.12
CA ILE A 2 -28.27 13.26 0.61
C ILE A 2 -27.65 12.65 1.86
N ASP A 3 -27.96 13.22 3.02
CA ASP A 3 -27.58 12.65 4.31
C ASP A 3 -28.41 11.38 4.51
N GLY A 4 -27.82 10.25 4.15
CA GLY A 4 -28.44 8.94 4.27
C GLY A 4 -27.63 8.08 5.22
N GLN A 5 -28.26 7.57 6.29
CA GLN A 5 -27.69 6.47 7.07
C GLN A 5 -27.33 5.27 6.19
N HIS A 6 -28.10 5.06 5.12
CA HIS A 6 -27.85 4.04 4.11
C HIS A 6 -28.11 4.62 2.72
N MET A 7 -27.17 4.46 1.81
CA MET A 7 -27.27 4.87 0.43
C MET A 7 -26.91 3.73 -0.51
N ILE A 8 -27.70 3.59 -1.57
CA ILE A 8 -27.46 2.65 -2.66
C ILE A 8 -27.45 3.46 -3.95
N ASP A 9 -26.43 3.26 -4.78
CA ASP A 9 -26.25 3.90 -6.09
C ASP A 9 -26.16 5.44 -6.02
N GLY A 10 -25.31 5.93 -5.10
CA GLY A 10 -25.08 7.36 -4.88
C GLY A 10 -24.10 7.98 -5.89
N GLN A 11 -24.55 9.00 -6.63
CA GLN A 11 -23.64 9.75 -7.52
C GLN A 11 -22.69 10.68 -6.74
N HIS A 12 -23.25 11.44 -5.78
CA HIS A 12 -22.51 12.35 -4.92
C HIS A 12 -22.95 12.13 -3.48
N VAL A 13 -22.06 11.53 -2.68
CA VAL A 13 -22.30 11.16 -1.29
C VAL A 13 -21.33 11.92 -0.41
N THR A 14 -21.87 12.56 0.60
CA THR A 14 -21.12 13.28 1.63
C THR A 14 -21.69 12.85 2.97
N ASP A 15 -20.84 12.63 3.96
CA ASP A 15 -21.23 12.27 5.33
C ASP A 15 -22.12 11.00 5.41
N GLY A 16 -21.88 10.05 4.51
CA GLY A 16 -22.64 8.80 4.42
C GLY A 16 -22.17 7.76 5.43
N GLN A 17 -23.10 7.17 6.18
CA GLN A 17 -22.74 6.11 7.14
C GLN A 17 -22.49 4.76 6.41
N HIS A 18 -23.44 4.33 5.59
CA HIS A 18 -23.32 3.11 4.77
C HIS A 18 -23.60 3.42 3.31
N VAL A 19 -22.62 3.22 2.44
CA VAL A 19 -22.72 3.50 1.00
C VAL A 19 -22.44 2.23 0.20
N ILE A 20 -23.34 1.89 -0.70
CA ILE A 20 -23.17 0.82 -1.68
C ILE A 20 -23.20 1.48 -3.07
N ASN A 21 -22.17 1.22 -3.87
CA ASN A 21 -21.99 1.76 -5.23
C ASN A 21 -21.96 3.30 -5.27
N GLY A 22 -20.96 3.89 -4.62
CA GLY A 22 -20.75 5.34 -4.62
C GLY A 22 -19.80 5.79 -5.74
N GLN A 23 -20.19 6.80 -6.52
CA GLN A 23 -19.32 7.34 -7.58
C GLN A 23 -18.34 8.39 -7.03
N GLN A 24 -18.86 9.47 -6.45
CA GLN A 24 -18.09 10.51 -5.76
C GLN A 24 -18.49 10.48 -4.29
N VAL A 25 -17.57 10.05 -3.43
CA VAL A 25 -17.84 9.77 -2.02
C VAL A 25 -16.85 10.54 -1.15
N THR A 26 -17.38 11.24 -0.15
CA THR A 26 -16.59 12.04 0.78
C THR A 26 -17.07 11.73 2.19
N ASP A 27 -16.13 11.59 3.12
CA ASP A 27 -16.37 11.46 4.56
C ASP A 27 -17.35 10.33 4.92
N CYS A 28 -17.09 9.12 4.41
CA CYS A 28 -17.99 7.97 4.63
C CYS A 28 -17.40 6.88 5.53
N GLN A 29 -18.24 6.30 6.40
CA GLN A 29 -17.78 5.30 7.37
C GLN A 29 -17.64 3.89 6.79
N HIS A 30 -18.61 3.46 5.98
CA HIS A 30 -18.61 2.14 5.35
C HIS A 30 -18.97 2.27 3.89
N VAL A 31 -18.03 1.91 3.01
CA VAL A 31 -18.24 1.98 1.56
C VAL A 31 -17.99 0.62 0.93
N ILE A 32 -18.96 0.15 0.16
CA ILE A 32 -18.83 -0.99 -0.72
C ILE A 32 -18.90 -0.46 -2.16
N ASN A 33 -17.83 -0.69 -2.93
CA ASN A 33 -17.67 -0.21 -4.31
C ASN A 33 -17.68 1.33 -4.42
N GLY A 34 -16.56 1.97 -4.04
CA GLY A 34 -16.34 3.41 -4.22
C GLY A 34 -15.43 3.71 -5.40
N GLN A 35 -15.85 4.59 -6.32
CA GLN A 35 -15.03 4.93 -7.50
C GLN A 35 -14.01 6.05 -7.21
N HIS A 36 -14.47 7.17 -6.68
CA HIS A 36 -13.65 8.31 -6.30
C HIS A 36 -13.98 8.68 -4.86
N MET A 37 -13.02 8.46 -3.97
CA MET A 37 -13.14 8.74 -2.55
C MET A 37 -12.10 9.75 -2.12
N THR A 38 -12.55 10.76 -1.39
CA THR A 38 -11.64 11.56 -0.57
C THR A 38 -11.30 10.72 0.65
N ASP A 39 -12.28 10.51 1.53
CA ASP A 39 -12.09 9.83 2.80
C ASP A 39 -13.07 8.67 2.95
N GLY A 40 -12.55 7.50 3.32
CA GLY A 40 -13.34 6.35 3.69
C GLY A 40 -12.73 5.67 4.90
N GLN A 41 -13.55 5.33 5.90
CA GLN A 41 -13.08 4.44 6.96
C GLN A 41 -13.01 3.02 6.39
N ASN A 42 -14.03 2.21 6.58
CA ASN A 42 -14.01 0.83 6.13
C ASN A 42 -14.42 0.72 4.66
N VAL A 43 -13.49 0.38 3.79
CA VAL A 43 -13.75 0.32 2.34
C VAL A 43 -13.50 -1.06 1.75
N ILE A 44 -14.52 -1.57 1.07
CA ILE A 44 -14.45 -2.76 0.24
C ILE A 44 -14.52 -2.30 -1.22
N ASN A 45 -13.46 -2.55 -1.98
CA ASN A 45 -13.33 -2.17 -3.40
C ASN A 45 -13.36 -0.65 -3.61
N GLY A 46 -12.23 0.00 -3.36
CA GLY A 46 -11.97 1.40 -3.71
C GLY A 46 -11.14 1.53 -4.98
N GLN A 47 -11.57 2.34 -5.94
CA GLN A 47 -10.80 2.54 -7.17
C GLN A 47 -9.77 3.67 -7.05
N ASN A 48 -10.19 4.89 -6.73
CA ASN A 48 -9.29 6.01 -6.47
C ASN A 48 -9.63 6.58 -5.10
N MET A 49 -8.65 6.60 -4.21
CA MET A 49 -8.82 7.00 -2.82
C MET A 49 -7.69 7.93 -2.42
N THR A 50 -8.03 9.03 -1.74
CA THR A 50 -7.03 9.86 -1.08
C THR A 50 -6.67 9.18 0.24
N ASP A 51 -7.64 9.04 1.15
CA ASP A 51 -7.43 8.51 2.49
C ASP A 51 -8.36 7.31 2.80
N GLY A 52 -7.79 6.23 3.32
CA GLY A 52 -8.50 5.00 3.65
C GLY A 52 -8.12 4.38 4.99
N GLN A 53 -9.08 4.18 5.90
CA GLN A 53 -8.87 3.50 7.19
C GLN A 53 -9.46 2.09 7.22
N HIS A 54 -8.68 1.08 6.84
CA HIS A 54 -9.10 -0.31 6.58
C HIS A 54 -9.68 -0.51 5.17
N VAL A 55 -8.81 -0.85 4.22
CA VAL A 55 -9.19 -1.10 2.83
C VAL A 55 -8.87 -2.54 2.43
N ILE A 56 -9.86 -3.27 1.92
CA ILE A 56 -9.65 -4.67 1.49
C ILE A 56 -9.08 -4.74 0.08
N ASN A 57 -9.55 -3.90 -0.84
CA ASN A 57 -9.07 -3.82 -2.22
C ASN A 57 -9.03 -2.36 -2.65
N GLY A 58 -7.84 -1.79 -2.79
CA GLY A 58 -7.61 -0.43 -3.28
C GLY A 58 -6.83 -0.47 -4.60
N LYS A 59 -7.32 0.20 -5.64
CA LYS A 59 -6.57 0.27 -6.90
C LYS A 59 -5.51 1.38 -6.85
N ASN A 60 -5.93 2.62 -6.67
CA ASN A 60 -5.03 3.77 -6.53
C ASN A 60 -5.32 4.42 -5.19
N MET A 61 -4.30 4.47 -4.33
CA MET A 61 -4.40 5.06 -3.00
C MET A 61 -3.24 6.01 -2.78
N ILE A 62 -3.53 7.15 -2.17
CA ILE A 62 -2.49 7.97 -1.58
C ILE A 62 -2.22 7.34 -0.22
N ASP A 63 -2.96 7.71 0.82
CA ASP A 63 -2.73 7.20 2.17
C ASP A 63 -3.67 6.05 2.55
N GLY A 64 -3.08 4.93 2.97
CA GLY A 64 -3.83 3.71 3.31
C GLY A 64 -3.37 3.03 4.60
N GLN A 65 -4.29 2.89 5.57
CA GLN A 65 -3.93 2.32 6.87
C GLN A 65 -5.09 1.57 7.52
N PRO A 66 -5.07 0.22 7.61
CA PRO A 66 -4.32 -0.78 6.83
C PRO A 66 -4.96 -1.07 5.47
N VAL A 67 -4.20 -1.71 4.57
CA VAL A 67 -4.64 -2.17 3.25
C VAL A 67 -4.27 -3.63 3.01
N ILE A 68 -5.24 -4.43 2.56
CA ILE A 68 -4.99 -5.85 2.24
C ILE A 68 -4.39 -5.95 0.84
N ASN A 69 -5.12 -5.53 -0.20
CA ASN A 69 -4.65 -5.56 -1.59
C ASN A 69 -4.59 -4.14 -2.16
N GLY A 70 -3.41 -3.71 -2.61
CA GLY A 70 -3.16 -2.40 -3.21
C GLY A 70 -2.49 -2.53 -4.58
N GLN A 71 -3.03 -1.90 -5.62
CA GLN A 71 -2.32 -1.86 -6.91
C GLN A 71 -1.25 -0.76 -6.93
N HIS A 72 -1.63 0.48 -6.66
CA HIS A 72 -0.72 1.62 -6.52
C HIS A 72 -0.99 2.30 -5.18
N MET A 73 0.04 2.44 -4.37
CA MET A 73 -0.02 3.14 -3.09
C MET A 73 1.11 4.14 -2.94
N ILE A 74 0.81 5.30 -2.38
CA ILE A 74 1.78 6.35 -2.04
C ILE A 74 1.58 6.72 -0.57
N GLY A 75 2.29 6.04 0.33
CA GLY A 75 2.11 6.20 1.76
C GLY A 75 1.19 5.12 2.34
N GLY A 76 1.77 4.19 3.10
CA GLY A 76 0.99 3.14 3.74
C GLY A 76 1.67 2.58 4.98
N GLN A 77 0.92 2.43 6.07
CA GLN A 77 1.47 1.85 7.30
C GLN A 77 1.53 0.32 7.23
N HIS A 78 0.46 -0.31 6.76
CA HIS A 78 0.35 -1.76 6.75
C HIS A 78 -0.26 -2.20 5.42
N MET A 79 0.53 -2.88 4.61
CA MET A 79 0.10 -3.48 3.35
C MET A 79 0.41 -4.98 3.34
N ILE A 80 -0.54 -5.80 2.90
CA ILE A 80 -0.30 -7.24 2.72
C ILE A 80 0.23 -7.51 1.33
N ASP A 81 -0.53 -7.15 0.28
CA ASP A 81 -0.19 -7.42 -1.12
C ASP A 81 -0.20 -6.12 -1.95
N GLY A 82 0.98 -5.68 -2.37
CA GLY A 82 1.21 -4.47 -3.16
C GLY A 82 1.76 -4.76 -4.56
N GLN A 83 1.24 -4.10 -5.59
CA GLN A 83 1.91 -4.12 -6.89
C GLN A 83 2.99 -3.04 -6.98
N HIS A 84 2.61 -1.79 -6.73
CA HIS A 84 3.49 -0.63 -6.76
C HIS A 84 3.32 0.19 -5.48
N VAL A 85 4.37 0.27 -4.66
CA VAL A 85 4.34 0.94 -3.37
C VAL A 85 5.42 2.01 -3.33
N THR A 86 5.02 3.24 -3.01
CA THR A 86 5.91 4.31 -2.60
C THR A 86 5.70 4.52 -1.10
N ASP A 87 6.76 4.58 -0.32
CA ASP A 87 6.75 4.83 1.13
C ASP A 87 5.89 3.85 1.94
N GLY A 88 6.32 2.58 1.98
CA GLY A 88 5.66 1.51 2.74
C GLY A 88 6.33 1.27 4.10
N GLN A 89 5.57 1.35 5.20
CA GLN A 89 6.12 1.09 6.53
C GLN A 89 6.24 -0.41 6.83
N HIS A 90 5.13 -1.15 6.73
CA HIS A 90 5.10 -2.60 6.93
C HIS A 90 4.44 -3.27 5.74
N VAL A 91 5.22 -3.99 4.95
CA VAL A 91 4.75 -4.60 3.70
C VAL A 91 5.13 -6.08 3.67
N ILE A 92 4.15 -6.95 3.41
CA ILE A 92 4.40 -8.40 3.41
C ILE A 92 4.86 -8.87 2.03
N ASN A 93 4.13 -8.50 0.98
CA ASN A 93 4.45 -8.86 -0.39
C ASN A 93 4.34 -7.62 -1.30
N ASP A 94 5.41 -7.30 -2.00
CA ASP A 94 5.39 -6.29 -3.05
C ASP A 94 6.11 -6.75 -4.33
N GLN A 95 5.65 -6.26 -5.48
CA GLN A 95 6.36 -6.43 -6.75
C GLN A 95 7.36 -5.31 -7.01
N HIS A 96 6.98 -4.09 -6.69
CA HIS A 96 7.78 -2.89 -6.88
C HIS A 96 7.61 -1.96 -5.70
N MET A 97 8.72 -1.62 -5.06
CA MET A 97 8.77 -0.67 -3.97
C MET A 97 9.86 0.35 -4.19
N ILE A 98 9.58 1.61 -3.90
CA ILE A 98 10.60 2.65 -3.84
C ILE A 98 11.26 2.56 -2.47
N ASP A 99 10.53 2.93 -1.40
CA ASP A 99 11.07 2.97 -0.04
C ASP A 99 10.25 2.09 0.90
N GLY A 100 10.93 1.16 1.58
CA GLY A 100 10.33 0.20 2.52
C GLY A 100 11.00 0.18 3.89
N GLN A 101 10.24 0.35 4.97
CA GLN A 101 10.82 0.23 6.31
C GLN A 101 10.95 -1.24 6.76
N HIS A 102 9.86 -1.99 6.72
CA HIS A 102 9.83 -3.40 7.11
C HIS A 102 9.15 -4.23 6.02
N VAL A 103 9.94 -5.01 5.28
CA VAL A 103 9.49 -5.79 4.12
C VAL A 103 9.76 -7.27 4.32
N ILE A 104 8.74 -8.12 4.12
CA ILE A 104 8.93 -9.59 4.23
C ILE A 104 9.32 -10.20 2.88
N ASN A 105 8.65 -9.85 1.79
CA ASN A 105 8.92 -10.35 0.45
C ASN A 105 8.80 -9.22 -0.59
N GLY A 106 9.93 -8.60 -0.94
CA GLY A 106 9.99 -7.59 -1.98
C GLY A 106 10.69 -8.10 -3.24
N GLN A 107 10.07 -7.91 -4.40
CA GLN A 107 10.65 -8.38 -5.66
C GLN A 107 11.65 -7.37 -6.24
N ASN A 108 11.25 -6.11 -6.40
CA ASN A 108 12.10 -5.06 -6.93
C ASN A 108 12.00 -3.84 -6.02
N MET A 109 13.08 -3.54 -5.30
CA MET A 109 13.13 -2.45 -4.33
C MET A 109 14.22 -1.45 -4.72
N THR A 110 13.94 -0.16 -4.56
CA THR A 110 15.01 0.82 -4.53
C THR A 110 15.69 0.74 -3.17
N ASP A 111 14.98 1.08 -2.10
CA ASP A 111 15.52 1.14 -0.74
C ASP A 111 14.71 0.28 0.23
N GLY A 112 15.41 -0.46 1.11
CA GLY A 112 14.79 -1.24 2.17
C GLY A 112 15.56 -1.19 3.49
N GLN A 113 14.92 -0.78 4.58
CA GLN A 113 15.57 -0.71 5.89
C GLN A 113 15.71 -2.10 6.52
N HIS A 114 14.61 -2.83 6.65
CA HIS A 114 14.58 -4.18 7.22
C HIS A 114 13.85 -5.13 6.27
N VAL A 115 14.60 -5.97 5.58
CA VAL A 115 14.07 -6.87 4.56
C VAL A 115 14.36 -8.32 4.91
N ILE A 116 13.33 -9.17 4.90
CA ILE A 116 13.51 -10.61 5.09
C ILE A 116 13.94 -11.26 3.77
N ASN A 117 13.14 -11.13 2.72
CA ASN A 117 13.44 -11.66 1.39
C ASN A 117 13.37 -10.55 0.34
N GLY A 118 14.50 -10.24 -0.29
CA GLY A 118 14.60 -9.26 -1.37
C GLY A 118 15.20 -9.89 -2.62
N GLN A 119 14.50 -9.83 -3.76
CA GLN A 119 15.04 -10.39 -5.01
C GLN A 119 16.01 -9.42 -5.69
N ASN A 120 15.53 -8.25 -6.11
CA ASN A 120 16.36 -7.19 -6.70
C ASN A 120 16.24 -5.95 -5.83
N MET A 121 17.37 -5.45 -5.33
CA MET A 121 17.41 -4.28 -4.46
C MET A 121 18.55 -3.37 -4.87
N THR A 122 18.33 -2.05 -4.82
CA THR A 122 19.43 -1.10 -4.96
C THR A 122 20.15 -1.03 -3.63
N ASP A 123 19.48 -0.55 -2.58
CA ASP A 123 20.07 -0.32 -1.26
C ASP A 123 19.30 -1.05 -0.14
N GLY A 124 20.04 -1.75 0.72
CA GLY A 124 19.48 -2.48 1.86
C GLY A 124 20.26 -2.25 3.16
N GLN A 125 19.60 -1.80 4.23
CA GLN A 125 20.29 -1.63 5.51
C GLN A 125 20.46 -2.98 6.23
N HIS A 126 19.36 -3.68 6.49
CA HIS A 126 19.35 -4.99 7.16
C HIS A 126 18.58 -6.00 6.32
N VAL A 127 19.29 -6.94 5.69
CA VAL A 127 18.70 -7.91 4.75
C VAL A 127 19.02 -9.34 5.17
N ILE A 128 18.02 -10.22 5.25
CA ILE A 128 18.22 -11.62 5.66
C ILE A 128 18.50 -12.55 4.48
N ASN A 129 17.80 -12.38 3.36
CA ASN A 129 17.96 -13.16 2.14
C ASN A 129 17.84 -12.23 0.92
N GLY A 130 18.97 -11.63 0.52
CA GLY A 130 19.06 -10.78 -0.68
C GLY A 130 19.66 -11.54 -1.86
N GLN A 131 19.00 -11.56 -3.02
CA GLN A 131 19.55 -12.22 -4.21
C GLN A 131 20.48 -11.31 -5.01
N HIS A 132 19.96 -10.21 -5.54
CA HIS A 132 20.69 -9.23 -6.33
C HIS A 132 20.64 -7.87 -5.64
N MET A 133 21.78 -7.40 -5.14
CA MET A 133 21.89 -6.12 -4.44
C MET A 133 23.03 -5.28 -4.99
N THR A 134 22.80 -3.98 -5.12
CA THR A 134 23.88 -3.04 -5.40
C THR A 134 24.63 -2.80 -4.10
N ASP A 135 23.98 -2.17 -3.11
CA ASP A 135 24.61 -1.86 -1.83
C ASP A 135 23.82 -2.45 -0.64
N GLY A 136 24.56 -2.97 0.34
CA GLY A 136 23.98 -3.61 1.52
C GLY A 136 24.89 -3.48 2.75
N GLN A 137 24.35 -2.97 3.87
CA GLN A 137 25.17 -2.78 5.08
C GLN A 137 25.26 -4.04 5.94
N HIS A 138 24.12 -4.63 6.29
CA HIS A 138 24.03 -5.79 7.17
C HIS A 138 23.24 -6.89 6.46
N VAL A 139 23.95 -7.65 5.62
CA VAL A 139 23.37 -8.71 4.81
C VAL A 139 23.74 -10.08 5.37
N ILE A 140 22.72 -10.90 5.60
CA ILE A 140 22.83 -12.33 5.83
C ILE A 140 22.45 -13.02 4.51
N ASN A 141 23.09 -14.15 4.19
CA ASN A 141 22.78 -14.98 3.02
C ASN A 141 22.61 -14.23 1.67
N GLY A 142 23.44 -13.23 1.41
CA GLY A 142 23.50 -12.54 0.12
C GLY A 142 24.13 -13.42 -0.97
N GLN A 143 23.57 -13.41 -2.19
CA GLN A 143 24.12 -14.20 -3.31
C GLN A 143 24.94 -13.36 -4.31
N HIS A 144 24.39 -12.24 -4.79
CA HIS A 144 25.00 -11.38 -5.79
C HIS A 144 25.01 -9.93 -5.31
N MET A 145 26.07 -9.55 -4.60
CA MET A 145 26.29 -8.18 -4.14
C MET A 145 27.40 -7.53 -4.95
N ASN A 146 27.12 -6.37 -5.54
CA ASN A 146 28.15 -5.54 -6.16
C ASN A 146 28.71 -4.59 -5.10
N GLU A 147 29.63 -5.07 -4.24
CA GLU A 147 30.17 -4.28 -3.12
C GLU A 147 30.71 -2.89 -3.54
N GLY A 148 29.84 -1.87 -3.47
CA GLY A 148 30.21 -0.47 -3.37
C GLY A 148 30.83 -0.24 -2.00
N HIS A 149 32.16 -0.30 -1.94
CA HIS A 149 32.93 -0.07 -0.73
C HIS A 149 32.53 1.25 -0.05
N HIS A 150 32.09 1.18 1.22
CA HIS A 150 32.32 2.20 2.23
C HIS A 150 32.64 1.56 3.59
#